data_AF-A0A963FSI7-F1
#
_entry.id   AF-A0A963FSI7-F1
#
_cell.length_a   1.000
_cell.length_b   1.000
_cell.length_c   1.000
_cell.angle_alpha   90.00
_cell.angle_beta   90.00
_cell.angle_gamma   90.00
#
_symmetry.space_group_name_H-M   'P 1'
#
loop_
_entity.id
_entity.type
_entity.pdbx_description
1 polymer ?
#
loop_
_entity_poly.entity_id
_entity_poly.type
_entity_poly.pdbx_seq_one_letter_code
_entity_poly.pdbx_strand_id
1 'polypeptide(L)'
;MNTPHPIDGSDRIPGDIGCLDTARLPATLISDAGNHCQVWRQGGGFVLDGRRIDSDLVIKKFRQPCTFGEARVYQREYQRLHDALGDMIPATVFAVTRIDGEESVIAISETVGAWFNVANPHNESEAVPLLRRLTLTREALRTFVAAAHRWRDTDDPKVIDLYGVDNLVLDRNYRLRYMDSFGVFFHESLLYLLAEVDYDLKQKIDLSLARLSYLENLLEEADKPGE
;
A
#
# COMPACT_ATOMS: atom_id res chain seq x y z
N MET A 1 17.46 -8.48 14.80
CA MET A 1 16.43 -8.72 15.84
C MET A 1 15.56 -7.48 15.89
N ASN A 2 14.34 -7.55 15.36
CA ASN A 2 13.39 -6.43 15.45
C ASN A 2 12.76 -6.45 16.84
N THR A 3 13.16 -5.52 17.69
CA THR A 3 12.42 -5.19 18.90
C THR A 3 11.08 -4.58 18.49
N PRO A 4 9.93 -5.11 18.94
CA PRO A 4 8.66 -4.44 18.75
C PRO A 4 8.71 -3.12 19.50
N HIS A 5 8.65 -2.00 18.79
CA HIS A 5 8.40 -0.71 19.42
C HIS A 5 6.99 -0.75 20.01
N PRO A 6 6.80 -0.42 21.30
CA PRO A 6 5.47 -0.26 21.84
C PRO A 6 4.78 0.83 21.03
N ILE A 7 3.56 0.55 20.54
CA ILE A 7 2.69 1.57 19.97
C ILE A 7 2.38 2.52 21.13
N ASP A 8 3.18 3.57 21.25
CA ASP A 8 2.92 4.64 22.19
C ASP A 8 1.55 5.21 21.82
N GLY A 9 0.63 5.28 22.79
CA GLY A 9 -0.75 5.69 22.61
C GLY A 9 -0.91 7.18 22.31
N SER A 10 0.07 7.78 21.64
CA SER A 10 0.05 9.16 21.18
C SER A 10 -1.15 9.37 20.25
N ASP A 11 -1.99 10.32 20.62
CA ASP A 11 -3.12 10.80 19.84
C ASP A 11 -2.69 11.84 18.80
N ARG A 12 -1.38 11.95 18.53
CA ARG A 12 -0.77 12.91 17.60
C ARG A 12 0.43 12.32 16.87
N ILE A 13 0.66 12.82 15.66
CA ILE A 13 1.88 12.55 14.89
C ILE A 13 3.05 13.27 15.57
N PRO A 14 4.13 12.57 15.96
CA PRO A 14 5.30 13.20 16.55
C PRO A 14 6.08 13.99 15.51
N GLY A 15 6.70 15.08 15.97
CA GLY A 15 7.53 15.95 15.16
C GLY A 15 6.76 17.03 14.39
N ASP A 16 7.52 17.88 13.71
CA ASP A 16 6.99 18.91 12.82
C ASP A 16 6.89 18.36 11.39
N ILE A 17 5.78 18.63 10.73
CA ILE A 17 5.59 18.33 9.31
C ILE A 17 5.18 19.65 8.67
N GLY A 18 6.06 20.26 7.89
CA GLY A 18 5.90 21.66 7.48
C GLY A 18 4.60 22.01 6.73
N CYS A 19 3.90 21.02 6.17
CA CYS A 19 2.61 21.19 5.50
C CYS A 19 1.38 20.84 6.38
N LEU A 20 1.57 20.43 7.63
CA LEU A 20 0.52 20.04 8.57
C LEU A 20 0.75 20.68 9.94
N ASP A 21 -0.30 21.24 10.55
CA ASP A 21 -0.27 21.66 11.96
C ASP A 21 -0.43 20.42 12.87
N THR A 22 0.66 19.64 13.04
CA THR A 22 0.66 18.38 13.80
C THR A 22 0.26 18.59 15.26
N ALA A 23 0.46 19.78 15.82
CA ALA A 23 0.05 20.14 17.19
C ALA A 23 -1.46 20.24 17.36
N ARG A 24 -2.21 20.48 16.27
CA ARG A 24 -3.68 20.59 16.27
C ARG A 24 -4.37 19.47 15.49
N LEU A 25 -3.62 18.51 14.96
CA LEU A 25 -4.13 17.41 14.18
C LEU A 25 -4.21 16.14 15.04
N PRO A 26 -5.40 15.78 15.57
CA PRO A 26 -5.55 14.51 16.27
C PRO A 26 -5.37 13.35 15.29
N ALA A 27 -4.44 12.46 15.58
CA ALA A 27 -4.14 11.31 14.74
C ALA A 27 -3.60 10.14 15.57
N THR A 28 -4.11 8.95 15.32
CA THR A 28 -3.67 7.72 16.01
C THR A 28 -2.72 6.94 15.12
N LEU A 29 -1.59 6.47 15.65
CA LEU A 29 -0.71 5.55 14.96
C LEU A 29 -1.43 4.20 14.76
N ILE A 30 -1.65 3.81 13.51
CA ILE A 30 -2.32 2.55 13.16
C ILE A 30 -1.35 1.50 12.59
N SER A 31 -0.18 1.90 12.11
CA SER A 31 0.89 0.96 11.75
C SER A 31 2.27 1.61 11.81
N ASP A 32 3.19 0.93 12.48
CA ASP A 32 4.63 1.24 12.51
C ASP A 32 5.48 0.04 12.04
N ALA A 33 4.85 -0.95 11.39
CA ALA A 33 5.55 -2.15 10.91
C ALA A 33 6.08 -2.01 9.46
N GLY A 34 5.65 -0.98 8.72
CA GLY A 34 6.04 -0.77 7.33
C GLY A 34 7.50 -0.33 7.17
N ASN A 35 8.16 -0.82 6.11
CA ASN A 35 9.56 -0.50 5.79
C ASN A 35 9.76 0.99 5.50
N HIS A 36 8.80 1.61 4.81
CA HIS A 36 8.97 2.95 4.25
C HIS A 36 8.32 4.07 5.08
N CYS A 37 7.24 3.77 5.80
CA CYS A 37 6.46 4.80 6.46
C CYS A 37 5.84 4.35 7.79
N GLN A 38 5.48 5.35 8.59
CA GLN A 38 4.54 5.23 9.69
C GLN A 38 3.16 5.65 9.18
N VAL A 39 2.12 4.92 9.58
CA VAL A 39 0.75 5.13 9.11
C VAL A 39 -0.11 5.64 10.25
N TRP A 40 -0.63 6.85 10.10
CA TRP A 40 -1.44 7.55 11.08
C TRP A 40 -2.86 7.72 10.55
N ARG A 41 -3.87 7.56 11.40
CA ARG A 41 -5.27 7.80 11.06
C ARG A 41 -5.78 9.04 11.77
N GLN A 42 -6.27 10.00 11.01
CA GLN A 42 -7.02 11.14 11.52
C GLN A 42 -8.52 10.91 11.30
N GLY A 43 -9.30 10.97 12.39
CA GLY A 43 -10.75 10.83 12.33
C GLY A 43 -11.49 12.16 12.36
N GLY A 44 -12.72 12.18 11.86
CA GLY A 44 -13.67 13.27 12.13
C GLY A 44 -13.76 14.38 11.08
N GLY A 45 -13.25 14.12 9.88
CA GLY A 45 -13.39 14.99 8.71
C GLY A 45 -12.35 16.09 8.62
N PHE A 46 -12.30 16.72 7.45
CA PHE A 46 -11.42 17.86 7.12
C PHE A 46 -12.21 18.94 6.39
N VAL A 47 -11.66 20.15 6.32
CA VAL A 47 -12.27 21.25 5.56
C VAL A 47 -11.54 21.42 4.24
N LEU A 48 -12.27 21.29 3.14
CA LEU A 48 -11.78 21.55 1.79
C LEU A 48 -12.67 22.62 1.15
N ASP A 49 -12.08 23.70 0.66
CA ASP A 49 -12.79 24.83 0.03
C ASP A 49 -13.98 25.35 0.86
N GLY A 50 -13.80 25.44 2.18
CA GLY A 50 -14.83 25.90 3.12
C GLY A 50 -15.96 24.89 3.40
N ARG A 51 -15.91 23.70 2.81
CA ARG A 51 -16.85 22.60 3.08
C ARG A 51 -16.23 21.59 4.03
N ARG A 52 -16.97 21.20 5.06
CA ARG A 52 -16.60 20.07 5.90
C ARG A 52 -16.86 18.77 5.14
N ILE A 53 -15.82 17.98 4.95
CA ILE A 53 -15.87 16.64 4.39
C ILE A 53 -15.67 15.68 5.56
N ASP A 54 -16.72 14.94 5.91
CA ASP A 54 -16.64 13.91 6.95
C ASP A 54 -16.05 12.63 6.35
N SER A 55 -14.73 12.55 6.37
CA SER A 55 -13.96 11.38 5.98
C SER A 55 -12.78 11.19 6.94
N ASP A 56 -12.42 9.94 7.19
CA ASP A 56 -11.22 9.61 7.95
C ASP A 56 -10.03 9.55 7.00
N LEU A 57 -8.94 10.22 7.34
CA LEU A 57 -7.74 10.25 6.53
C LEU A 57 -6.67 9.32 7.08
N VAL A 58 -5.91 8.73 6.17
CA VAL A 58 -4.64 8.06 6.45
C VAL A 58 -3.50 8.97 6.00
N ILE A 59 -2.57 9.23 6.92
CA ILE A 59 -1.35 10.01 6.71
C ILE A 59 -0.17 9.05 6.85
N LYS A 60 0.54 8.84 5.75
CA LYS A 60 1.76 8.03 5.72
C LYS A 60 2.97 8.96 5.80
N LYS A 61 3.63 8.96 6.95
CA LYS A 61 4.85 9.71 7.22
C LYS A 61 6.05 8.87 6.76
N PHE A 62 6.75 9.29 5.70
CA PHE A 62 7.93 8.58 5.23
C PHE A 62 9.03 8.61 6.32
N ARG A 63 9.69 7.47 6.55
CA ARG A 63 10.58 7.30 7.72
C ARG A 63 11.93 8.00 7.56
N GLN A 64 12.47 7.93 6.35
CA GLN A 64 13.80 8.43 6.06
C GLN A 64 13.68 9.78 5.34
N PRO A 65 14.54 10.77 5.63
CA PRO A 65 14.64 11.95 4.78
C PRO A 65 14.82 11.54 3.32
N CYS A 66 14.15 12.25 2.41
CA CYS A 66 14.31 12.05 0.99
C CYS A 66 14.25 13.39 0.27
N THR A 67 15.09 13.53 -0.74
CA THR A 67 15.08 14.68 -1.62
C THR A 67 13.75 14.79 -2.36
N PHE A 68 13.45 15.99 -2.84
CA PHE A 68 12.27 16.20 -3.67
C PHE A 68 12.31 15.41 -5.00
N GLY A 69 13.52 15.06 -5.46
CA GLY A 69 13.71 14.18 -6.62
C GLY A 69 13.23 12.76 -6.35
N GLU A 70 13.63 12.18 -5.22
CA GLU A 70 13.22 10.84 -4.78
C GLU A 70 11.72 10.79 -4.49
N ALA A 71 11.16 11.82 -3.84
CA ALA A 71 9.72 11.92 -3.60
C ALA A 71 8.90 11.85 -4.90
N ARG A 72 9.40 12.47 -5.99
CA ARG A 72 8.76 12.40 -7.31
C ARG A 72 8.85 11.01 -7.93
N VAL A 73 9.84 10.20 -7.61
CA VAL A 73 9.90 8.80 -8.06
C VAL A 73 8.74 8.02 -7.44
N TYR A 74 8.57 8.09 -6.11
CA TYR A 74 7.46 7.43 -5.43
C TYR A 74 6.09 7.89 -5.97
N GLN A 75 5.90 9.19 -6.18
CA GLN A 75 4.66 9.71 -6.75
C GLN A 75 4.40 9.16 -8.17
N ARG A 76 5.42 9.04 -9.02
CA ARG A 76 5.26 8.50 -10.39
C ARG A 76 4.94 7.00 -10.37
N GLU A 77 5.55 6.25 -9.47
CA GLU A 77 5.23 4.83 -9.30
C GLU A 77 3.80 4.64 -8.81
N TYR A 78 3.38 5.46 -7.85
CA TYR A 78 2.00 5.47 -7.39
C TYR A 78 1.00 5.82 -8.51
N GLN A 79 1.31 6.85 -9.30
CA GLN A 79 0.49 7.22 -10.44
C GLN A 79 0.39 6.07 -11.46
N ARG A 80 1.50 5.36 -11.70
CA ARG A 80 1.50 4.18 -12.58
C ARG A 80 0.58 3.07 -12.06
N LEU A 81 0.56 2.82 -10.75
CA LEU A 81 -0.41 1.90 -10.16
C LEU A 81 -1.84 2.38 -10.42
N HIS A 82 -2.12 3.64 -10.10
CA HIS A 82 -3.44 4.23 -10.23
C HIS A 82 -3.93 4.21 -11.68
N ASP A 83 -3.09 4.53 -12.65
CA ASP A 83 -3.43 4.52 -14.08
C ASP A 83 -3.79 3.11 -14.58
N ALA A 84 -3.13 2.07 -14.04
CA ALA A 84 -3.35 0.69 -14.45
C ALA A 84 -4.52 0.01 -13.73
N LEU A 85 -4.80 0.41 -12.48
CA LEU A 85 -5.71 -0.28 -11.57
C LEU A 85 -6.93 0.55 -11.15
N GLY A 86 -6.96 1.84 -11.51
CA GLY A 86 -8.06 2.76 -11.25
C GLY A 86 -8.45 2.79 -9.78
N ASP A 87 -9.76 2.66 -9.52
CA ASP A 87 -10.35 2.74 -8.19
C ASP A 87 -9.83 1.69 -7.19
N MET A 88 -9.11 0.64 -7.62
CA MET A 88 -8.44 -0.25 -6.65
C MET A 88 -7.38 0.49 -5.82
N ILE A 89 -6.87 1.60 -6.33
CA ILE A 89 -5.84 2.43 -5.71
C ILE A 89 -6.51 3.65 -5.07
N PRO A 90 -6.36 3.88 -3.75
CA PRO A 90 -6.93 5.06 -3.09
C PRO A 90 -6.47 6.36 -3.75
N ALA A 91 -7.36 7.35 -3.85
CA ALA A 91 -6.93 8.69 -4.24
C ALA A 91 -5.95 9.23 -3.18
N THR A 92 -4.70 9.49 -3.58
CA THR A 92 -3.61 9.85 -2.68
C THR A 92 -2.91 11.12 -3.12
N VAL A 93 -2.75 12.05 -2.19
CA VAL A 93 -1.97 13.27 -2.36
C VAL A 93 -0.58 13.06 -1.77
N PHE A 94 0.46 13.27 -2.58
CA PHE A 94 1.85 13.34 -2.13
C PHE A 94 2.20 14.79 -1.83
N ALA A 95 2.49 15.09 -0.56
CA ALA A 95 2.95 16.41 -0.14
C ALA A 95 4.45 16.34 0.15
N VAL A 96 5.23 16.90 -0.77
CA VAL A 96 6.65 17.15 -0.58
C VAL A 96 6.80 18.27 0.46
N THR A 97 7.53 18.01 1.53
CA THR A 97 7.54 18.86 2.72
C THR A 97 8.89 18.76 3.44
N ARG A 98 9.00 19.44 4.59
CA ARG A 98 10.03 19.14 5.58
C ARG A 98 9.43 18.38 6.75
N ILE A 99 10.14 17.37 7.22
CA ILE A 99 9.82 16.63 8.44
C ILE A 99 10.98 16.85 9.41
N ASP A 100 10.69 17.46 10.56
CA ASP A 100 11.70 17.77 11.57
C ASP A 100 12.91 18.56 11.02
N GLY A 101 12.65 19.43 10.03
CA GLY A 101 13.64 20.28 9.35
C GLY A 101 14.27 19.68 8.09
N GLU A 102 14.14 18.37 7.86
CA GLU A 102 14.76 17.66 6.73
C GLU A 102 13.79 17.52 5.55
N GLU A 103 14.31 17.53 4.32
CA GLU A 103 13.48 17.24 3.13
C GLU A 103 12.86 15.83 3.22
N SER A 104 11.56 15.74 2.97
CA SER A 104 10.85 14.47 2.97
C SER A 104 9.50 14.58 2.25
N VAL A 105 8.67 13.55 2.40
CA VAL A 105 7.35 13.45 1.78
C VAL A 105 6.36 12.77 2.72
N ILE A 106 5.10 13.18 2.64
CA ILE A 106 3.98 12.43 3.20
C ILE A 106 2.99 12.07 2.09
N ALA A 107 2.29 10.97 2.28
CA ALA A 107 1.16 10.58 1.44
C ALA A 107 -0.14 10.61 2.26
N ILE A 108 -1.15 11.32 1.76
CA ILE A 108 -2.46 11.48 2.43
C ILE A 108 -3.54 10.86 1.54
N SER A 109 -4.36 9.99 2.10
CA SER A 109 -5.44 9.31 1.38
C SER A 109 -6.65 9.09 2.28
N GLU A 110 -7.80 8.77 1.69
CA GLU A 110 -8.95 8.30 2.48
C GLU A 110 -8.66 6.94 3.13
N THR A 111 -9.21 6.74 4.32
CA THR A 111 -9.06 5.48 5.04
C THR A 111 -9.80 4.36 4.31
N VAL A 112 -9.07 3.31 3.93
CA VAL A 112 -9.66 2.07 3.45
C VAL A 112 -10.07 1.22 4.65
N GLY A 113 -11.37 0.97 4.80
CA GLY A 113 -11.90 0.06 5.81
C GLY A 113 -11.65 -1.40 5.43
N ALA A 114 -10.42 -1.89 5.61
CA ALA A 114 -10.05 -3.27 5.36
C ALA A 114 -10.97 -4.23 6.13
N TRP A 115 -11.52 -5.21 5.42
CA TRP A 115 -12.44 -6.21 5.95
C TRP A 115 -11.89 -7.63 5.79
N PHE A 116 -11.28 -7.93 4.65
CA PHE A 116 -10.75 -9.26 4.36
C PHE A 116 -9.42 -9.15 3.62
N ASN A 117 -8.40 -9.86 4.09
CA ASN A 117 -7.09 -9.85 3.46
C ASN A 117 -7.02 -10.94 2.38
N VAL A 118 -7.02 -10.52 1.12
CA VAL A 118 -7.06 -11.43 -0.04
C VAL A 118 -5.70 -12.03 -0.32
N ALA A 119 -4.61 -11.29 -0.06
CA ALA A 119 -3.25 -11.73 -0.35
C ALA A 119 -2.65 -12.67 0.72
N ASN A 120 -3.37 -12.95 1.82
CA ASN A 120 -2.93 -13.87 2.84
C ASN A 120 -3.39 -15.32 2.53
N PRO A 121 -2.46 -16.26 2.28
CA PRO A 121 -2.80 -17.67 1.98
C PRO A 121 -3.57 -18.38 3.10
N HIS A 122 -3.47 -17.93 4.35
CA HIS A 122 -4.23 -18.51 5.46
C HIS A 122 -5.75 -18.35 5.30
N ASN A 123 -6.19 -17.43 4.42
CA ASN A 123 -7.60 -17.16 4.18
C ASN A 123 -8.16 -17.90 2.95
N GLU A 124 -7.39 -18.80 2.32
CA GLU A 124 -7.75 -19.46 1.06
C GLU A 124 -9.13 -20.13 1.09
N SER A 125 -9.43 -20.86 2.17
CA SER A 125 -10.70 -21.58 2.35
C SER A 125 -11.93 -20.67 2.35
N GLU A 126 -11.77 -19.41 2.76
CA GLU A 126 -12.82 -18.38 2.73
C GLU A 126 -12.77 -17.54 1.45
N ALA A 127 -11.57 -17.32 0.89
CA ALA A 127 -11.35 -16.49 -0.28
C ALA A 127 -12.01 -17.07 -1.55
N VAL A 128 -11.86 -18.37 -1.81
CA VAL A 128 -12.43 -19.00 -3.02
C VAL A 128 -13.96 -18.92 -3.06
N PRO A 129 -14.72 -19.35 -2.02
CA PRO A 129 -16.17 -19.20 -2.00
C PRO A 129 -16.63 -17.74 -2.15
N LEU A 130 -15.88 -16.80 -1.57
CA LEU A 130 -16.17 -15.39 -1.64
C LEU A 130 -15.98 -14.83 -3.07
N LEU A 131 -14.86 -15.14 -3.73
CA LEU A 131 -14.60 -14.75 -5.11
C LEU A 131 -15.58 -15.38 -6.12
N ARG A 132 -16.05 -16.60 -5.87
CA ARG A 132 -17.14 -17.22 -6.65
C ARG A 132 -18.42 -16.39 -6.60
N ARG A 133 -18.76 -15.84 -5.43
CA ARG A 133 -19.97 -15.02 -5.22
C ARG A 133 -19.83 -13.59 -5.72
N LEU A 134 -18.63 -13.03 -5.66
CA LEU A 134 -18.37 -11.62 -5.93
C LEU A 134 -17.71 -11.44 -7.30
N THR A 135 -18.52 -11.49 -8.37
CA THR A 135 -18.02 -11.44 -9.75
C THR A 135 -17.17 -10.21 -10.05
N LEU A 136 -17.61 -9.02 -9.63
CA LEU A 136 -16.87 -7.77 -9.85
C LEU A 136 -15.51 -7.77 -9.11
N THR A 137 -15.46 -8.33 -7.90
CA THR A 137 -14.22 -8.46 -7.12
C THR A 137 -13.26 -9.43 -7.79
N ARG A 138 -13.77 -10.54 -8.33
CA ARG A 138 -12.99 -11.51 -9.11
C ARG A 138 -12.43 -10.89 -10.39
N GLU A 139 -13.20 -10.07 -11.10
CA GLU A 139 -12.73 -9.33 -12.28
C GLU A 139 -11.68 -8.27 -11.94
N ALA A 140 -11.85 -7.55 -10.83
CA ALA A 140 -10.84 -6.63 -10.31
C ALA A 140 -9.54 -7.38 -9.96
N LEU A 141 -9.64 -8.55 -9.33
CA LEU A 141 -8.47 -9.39 -9.03
C LEU A 141 -7.77 -9.89 -10.30
N ARG A 142 -8.50 -10.30 -11.34
CA ARG A 142 -7.88 -10.60 -12.65
C ARG A 142 -7.14 -9.40 -13.22
N THR A 143 -7.75 -8.21 -13.14
CA THR A 143 -7.14 -6.98 -13.65
C THR A 143 -5.85 -6.67 -12.89
N PHE A 144 -5.86 -6.86 -11.57
CA PHE A 144 -4.69 -6.73 -10.70
C PHE A 144 -3.57 -7.70 -11.08
N VAL A 145 -3.86 -9.00 -11.16
CA VAL A 145 -2.89 -10.04 -11.54
C VAL A 145 -2.33 -9.79 -12.94
N ALA A 146 -3.18 -9.44 -13.91
CA ALA A 146 -2.73 -9.13 -15.26
C ALA A 146 -1.84 -7.88 -15.32
N ALA A 147 -2.10 -6.85 -14.50
CA ALA A 147 -1.21 -5.70 -14.39
C ALA A 147 0.14 -6.06 -13.78
N ALA A 148 0.14 -6.91 -12.74
CA ALA A 148 1.35 -7.40 -12.09
C ALA A 148 2.29 -8.09 -13.10
N HIS A 149 1.76 -8.99 -13.94
CA HIS A 149 2.54 -9.60 -15.03
C HIS A 149 3.07 -8.59 -16.03
N ARG A 150 2.22 -7.64 -16.48
CA ARG A 150 2.65 -6.61 -17.44
C ARG A 150 3.81 -5.76 -16.93
N TRP A 151 3.90 -5.46 -15.64
CA TRP A 151 5.02 -4.72 -15.07
C TRP A 151 6.31 -5.54 -14.99
N ARG A 152 6.18 -6.84 -14.81
CA ARG A 152 7.31 -7.77 -14.80
C ARG A 152 7.85 -8.05 -16.21
N ASP A 153 6.97 -8.10 -17.21
CA ASP A 153 7.32 -8.36 -18.61
C ASP A 153 7.89 -7.14 -19.37
N THR A 154 8.57 -6.23 -18.66
CA THR A 154 9.23 -5.05 -19.26
C THR A 154 10.75 -5.19 -19.23
N ASP A 155 11.46 -4.33 -19.97
CA ASP A 155 12.94 -4.30 -19.97
C ASP A 155 13.55 -4.00 -18.59
N ASP A 156 12.76 -3.44 -17.67
CA ASP A 156 13.12 -3.23 -16.27
C ASP A 156 12.04 -3.87 -15.38
N PRO A 157 12.13 -5.19 -15.12
CA PRO A 157 11.09 -5.94 -14.42
C PRO A 157 10.77 -5.38 -13.03
N LYS A 158 9.48 -5.13 -12.81
CA LYS A 158 8.94 -4.64 -11.55
C LYS A 158 8.00 -5.65 -10.94
N VAL A 159 8.22 -5.96 -9.68
CA VAL A 159 7.35 -6.81 -8.87
C VAL A 159 6.58 -5.91 -7.92
N ILE A 160 5.24 -5.92 -8.02
CA ILE A 160 4.40 -5.17 -7.09
C ILE A 160 4.62 -5.65 -5.65
N ASP A 161 4.69 -4.73 -4.69
CA ASP A 161 4.91 -5.06 -3.29
C ASP A 161 3.67 -5.74 -2.69
N LEU A 162 3.74 -7.07 -2.62
CA LEU A 162 2.83 -7.93 -1.91
C LEU A 162 3.48 -8.51 -0.65
N TYR A 163 4.64 -8.03 -0.22
CA TYR A 163 5.34 -8.50 0.99
C TYR A 163 4.59 -8.08 2.27
N GLY A 164 4.02 -6.87 2.28
CA GLY A 164 3.11 -6.44 3.33
C GLY A 164 1.86 -7.32 3.38
N VAL A 165 1.56 -7.89 4.56
CA VAL A 165 0.44 -8.83 4.71
C VAL A 165 -0.88 -8.18 4.30
N ASP A 166 -1.11 -6.92 4.68
CA ASP A 166 -2.38 -6.21 4.45
C ASP A 166 -2.35 -5.26 3.24
N ASN A 167 -1.47 -5.47 2.27
CA ASN A 167 -1.37 -4.55 1.14
C ASN A 167 -2.52 -4.71 0.13
N LEU A 168 -3.15 -5.89 0.03
CA LEU A 168 -4.26 -6.16 -0.88
C LEU A 168 -5.45 -6.76 -0.13
N VAL A 169 -6.52 -5.98 0.02
CA VAL A 169 -7.67 -6.29 0.86
C VAL A 169 -8.98 -6.08 0.13
N LEU A 170 -10.06 -6.65 0.65
CA LEU A 170 -11.41 -6.19 0.37
C LEU A 170 -11.81 -5.17 1.42
N ASP A 171 -12.40 -4.07 0.98
CA ASP A 171 -13.07 -3.14 1.87
C ASP A 171 -14.43 -3.67 2.34
N ARG A 172 -15.09 -2.94 3.25
CA ARG A 172 -16.45 -3.29 3.74
C ARG A 172 -17.53 -3.31 2.67
N ASN A 173 -17.28 -2.74 1.49
CA ASN A 173 -18.16 -2.80 0.33
C ASN A 173 -17.72 -3.89 -0.66
N TYR A 174 -16.84 -4.80 -0.24
CA TYR A 174 -16.30 -5.92 -1.00
C TYR A 174 -15.47 -5.52 -2.22
N ARG A 175 -15.00 -4.27 -2.29
CA ARG A 175 -14.12 -3.81 -3.37
C ARG A 175 -12.68 -4.16 -3.06
N LEU A 176 -11.95 -4.65 -4.06
CA LEU A 176 -10.52 -4.91 -3.94
C LEU A 176 -9.75 -3.59 -3.86
N ARG A 177 -8.88 -3.44 -2.86
CA ARG A 177 -8.07 -2.25 -2.61
C ARG A 177 -6.62 -2.63 -2.38
N TYR A 178 -5.72 -1.93 -3.06
CA TYR A 178 -4.29 -1.96 -2.76
C TYR A 178 -3.93 -0.74 -1.92
N MET A 179 -3.43 -0.96 -0.71
CA MET A 179 -3.36 0.10 0.31
C MET A 179 -1.99 0.76 0.42
N ASP A 180 -0.91 0.26 -0.20
CA ASP A 180 0.42 0.88 -0.06
C ASP A 180 0.64 2.08 -0.98
N SER A 181 1.53 3.01 -0.60
CA SER A 181 1.80 4.26 -1.33
C SER A 181 3.28 4.53 -1.58
N PHE A 182 4.19 3.94 -0.79
CA PHE A 182 5.63 4.13 -0.95
C PHE A 182 6.30 2.79 -1.24
N GLY A 183 7.28 2.77 -2.15
CA GLY A 183 8.00 1.54 -2.49
C GLY A 183 7.10 0.44 -3.05
N VAL A 184 6.07 0.83 -3.81
CA VAL A 184 5.03 -0.07 -4.30
C VAL A 184 5.50 -1.09 -5.33
N PHE A 185 6.73 -0.92 -5.83
CA PHE A 185 7.43 -1.86 -6.69
C PHE A 185 8.80 -2.19 -6.11
N PHE A 186 9.15 -3.47 -6.17
CA PHE A 186 10.52 -3.94 -6.14
C PHE A 186 11.04 -4.02 -7.58
N HIS A 187 12.20 -3.42 -7.83
CA HIS A 187 12.85 -3.46 -9.14
C HIS A 187 13.87 -4.59 -9.13
N GLU A 188 13.67 -5.63 -9.95
CA GLU A 188 14.56 -6.80 -9.97
C GLU A 188 15.99 -6.41 -10.40
N SER A 189 16.12 -5.36 -11.20
CA SER A 189 17.40 -4.78 -11.63
C SER A 189 18.29 -4.33 -10.47
N LEU A 190 17.71 -3.98 -9.31
CA LEU A 190 18.47 -3.55 -8.13
C LEU A 190 19.17 -4.72 -7.40
N LEU A 191 18.75 -5.97 -7.60
CA LEU A 191 19.34 -7.14 -6.94
C LEU A 191 20.83 -7.33 -7.28
N TYR A 192 21.23 -6.87 -8.47
CA TYR A 192 22.58 -7.07 -9.02
C TYR A 192 23.36 -5.76 -9.17
N LEU A 193 22.85 -4.67 -8.59
CA LEU A 193 23.48 -3.37 -8.67
C LEU A 193 24.76 -3.29 -7.82
N LEU A 194 24.85 -4.10 -6.76
CA LEU A 194 26.02 -4.24 -5.90
C LEU A 194 26.76 -5.55 -6.21
N ALA A 195 28.03 -5.61 -5.79
CA ALA A 195 28.87 -6.81 -5.97
C ALA A 195 28.34 -8.05 -5.22
N GLU A 196 27.50 -7.84 -4.21
CA GLU A 196 26.79 -8.88 -3.46
C GLU A 196 25.28 -8.70 -3.65
N VAL A 197 24.55 -9.82 -3.71
CA VAL A 197 23.09 -9.81 -3.85
C VAL A 197 22.45 -9.28 -2.57
N ASP A 198 21.52 -8.34 -2.71
CA ASP A 198 20.67 -7.90 -1.61
C ASP A 198 19.66 -9.01 -1.26
N TYR A 199 19.97 -9.79 -0.22
CA TYR A 199 19.14 -10.91 0.22
C TYR A 199 17.80 -10.48 0.84
N ASP A 200 17.72 -9.27 1.42
CA ASP A 200 16.47 -8.75 1.98
C ASP A 200 15.51 -8.36 0.84
N LEU A 201 16.02 -7.62 -0.15
CA LEU A 201 15.26 -7.33 -1.36
C LEU A 201 14.84 -8.60 -2.09
N LYS A 202 15.76 -9.58 -2.22
CA LYS A 202 15.44 -10.87 -2.84
C LYS A 202 14.31 -11.59 -2.12
N GLN A 203 14.34 -11.64 -0.79
CA GLN A 203 13.29 -12.28 0.00
C GLN A 203 11.93 -11.60 -0.22
N LYS A 204 11.90 -10.25 -0.27
CA LYS A 204 10.68 -9.48 -0.52
C LYS A 204 10.10 -9.74 -1.91
N ILE A 205 10.96 -9.81 -2.93
CA ILE A 205 10.59 -10.18 -4.30
C ILE A 205 10.03 -11.60 -4.33
N ASP A 206 10.76 -12.58 -3.80
CA ASP A 206 10.37 -13.99 -3.82
C ASP A 206 9.01 -14.20 -3.13
N LEU A 207 8.79 -13.57 -1.96
CA LEU A 207 7.50 -13.67 -1.27
C LEU A 207 6.37 -12.97 -2.02
N SER A 208 6.63 -11.82 -2.64
CA SER A 208 5.63 -11.10 -3.43
C SER A 208 5.20 -11.91 -4.65
N LEU A 209 6.16 -12.59 -5.32
CA LEU A 209 5.88 -13.51 -6.42
C LEU A 209 5.10 -14.73 -5.95
N ALA A 210 5.46 -15.34 -4.82
CA ALA A 210 4.71 -16.46 -4.26
C ALA A 210 3.25 -16.08 -3.93
N ARG A 211 3.03 -14.86 -3.43
CA ARG A 211 1.69 -14.33 -3.18
C ARG A 211 0.94 -14.03 -4.48
N LEU A 212 1.61 -13.53 -5.52
CA LEU A 212 1.01 -13.37 -6.83
C LEU A 212 0.52 -14.71 -7.41
N SER A 213 1.35 -15.76 -7.33
CA SER A 213 0.96 -17.12 -7.75
C SER A 213 -0.21 -17.68 -6.92
N TYR A 214 -0.26 -17.37 -5.63
CA TYR A 214 -1.43 -17.70 -4.81
C TYR A 214 -2.70 -16.99 -5.29
N LEU A 215 -2.63 -15.70 -5.64
CA LEU A 215 -3.78 -14.96 -6.17
C LEU A 215 -4.26 -15.50 -7.52
N GLU A 216 -3.35 -15.98 -8.37
CA GLU A 216 -3.67 -16.70 -9.61
C GLU A 216 -4.43 -17.99 -9.32
N ASN A 217 -3.93 -18.80 -8.39
CA ASN A 217 -4.60 -20.03 -7.98
C ASN A 217 -6.00 -19.76 -7.44
N LEU A 218 -6.19 -18.69 -6.65
CA LEU A 218 -7.52 -18.28 -6.19
C LEU A 218 -8.48 -18.00 -7.35
N LEU A 219 -8.00 -17.33 -8.41
CA LEU A 219 -8.81 -17.05 -9.60
C LEU A 219 -9.19 -18.33 -10.33
N GLU A 220 -8.24 -19.25 -10.52
CA GLU A 220 -8.47 -20.54 -11.16
C GLU A 220 -9.49 -21.38 -10.39
N GLU A 221 -9.34 -21.50 -9.07
CA GLU A 221 -10.28 -22.22 -8.21
C GLU A 221 -11.66 -21.57 -8.19
N ALA A 222 -11.72 -20.24 -8.20
CA ALA A 222 -12.98 -19.49 -8.24
C ALA A 222 -13.70 -19.60 -9.60
N ASP A 223 -13.02 -19.98 -10.67
CA ASP A 223 -13.60 -20.16 -12.00
C ASP A 223 -14.11 -21.57 -12.26
N LYS A 224 -13.68 -22.55 -11.45
CA LYS A 224 -14.20 -23.91 -11.56
C LYS A 224 -15.72 -23.89 -11.37
N PRO A 225 -16.48 -24.64 -12.20
CA PRO A 225 -17.91 -24.84 -11.99
C PRO A 225 -18.16 -25.36 -10.57
N GLY A 226 -19.19 -24.85 -9.90
CA GLY A 226 -19.60 -25.42 -8.62
C GLY A 226 -20.05 -26.87 -8.83
N GLU A 227 -19.45 -27.80 -8.08
CA GLU A 227 -19.98 -29.15 -7.90
C GLU A 227 -21.34 -29.14 -7.22
#